data_AF-A0A378G0I6-F1
#
_entry.id   AF-A0A378G0I6-F1
#
_cell.length_a   1.000
_cell.length_b   1.000
_cell.length_c   1.000
_cell.angle_alpha   90.00
_cell.angle_beta   90.00
_cell.angle_gamma   90.00
#
_symmetry.space_group_name_H-M   'P 1'
#
loop_
_entity.id
_entity.type
_entity.pdbx_description
1 polymer ?
#
loop_
_entity_poly.entity_id
_entity_poly.type
_entity_poly.pdbx_seq_one_letter_code
_entity_poly.pdbx_strand_id
1 'polypeptide(L)'
;MIGRLRGIILEKQPPLVLLETAGVGYEVHMPMTCFYELPEAGQEAIVFTHFVVREDAQLLYGFNNKQERTLFKELIKTNGVGPKLALAILSGMSAQQFVNAVEREEVASLVKLPGIGKKTAERLIVEMKDRFKGLHGDLFTPAAALVLTSPAGQRRTMPSRKRLPRWSRWAINRRRPAGWSARSRVRTPTVKR
;
A
#
# COMPACT_ATOMS: atom_id res chain seq x y z
N MET A 1 6.97 15.37 -2.85
CA MET A 1 6.62 14.10 -3.53
C MET A 1 5.12 14.10 -3.81
N ILE A 2 4.70 14.01 -5.08
CA ILE A 2 3.29 14.09 -5.48
C ILE A 2 2.74 12.66 -5.61
N GLY A 3 1.84 12.27 -4.71
CA GLY A 3 1.32 10.89 -4.65
C GLY A 3 -0.11 10.68 -5.19
N ARG A 4 -0.87 11.76 -5.32
CA ARG A 4 -2.24 11.78 -5.85
C ARG A 4 -2.55 13.19 -6.34
N LEU A 5 -3.22 13.31 -7.47
CA LEU A 5 -3.82 14.55 -7.95
C LEU A 5 -5.33 14.39 -8.00
N ARG A 6 -6.03 15.48 -7.70
CA ARG A 6 -7.49 15.59 -7.82
C ARG A 6 -7.79 16.95 -8.43
N GLY A 7 -8.41 16.95 -9.59
CA GLY A 7 -8.59 18.16 -10.38
C GLY A 7 -9.51 17.95 -11.58
N ILE A 8 -9.71 19.01 -12.35
CA ILE A 8 -10.52 18.98 -13.56
C ILE A 8 -9.64 18.59 -14.76
N ILE A 9 -10.14 17.69 -15.62
CA ILE A 9 -9.45 17.37 -16.87
C ILE A 9 -9.67 18.53 -17.84
N LEU A 10 -8.61 19.26 -18.18
CA LEU A 10 -8.67 20.32 -19.19
C LEU A 10 -8.56 19.76 -20.60
N GLU A 11 -7.62 18.84 -20.80
CA GLU A 11 -7.30 18.31 -22.12
C GLU A 11 -6.86 16.84 -22.07
N LYS A 12 -7.17 16.10 -23.11
CA LYS A 12 -6.85 14.68 -23.30
C LYS A 12 -6.08 14.50 -24.61
N GLN A 13 -4.78 14.22 -24.52
CA GLN A 13 -3.92 13.93 -25.67
C GLN A 13 -3.15 12.62 -25.43
N PRO A 14 -3.71 11.44 -25.71
CA PRO A 14 -3.10 10.16 -25.33
C PRO A 14 -1.62 10.07 -25.77
N PRO A 15 -0.68 9.67 -24.89
CA PRO A 15 -0.87 9.19 -23.50
C PRO A 15 -0.79 10.28 -22.41
N LEU A 16 -0.87 11.56 -22.77
CA LEU A 16 -0.83 12.72 -21.88
C LEU A 16 -2.25 13.21 -21.51
N VAL A 17 -2.45 13.56 -20.23
CA VAL A 17 -3.64 14.26 -19.77
C VAL A 17 -3.22 15.54 -19.03
N LEU A 18 -3.94 16.64 -19.29
CA LEU A 18 -3.76 17.91 -18.59
C LEU A 18 -4.82 18.03 -17.49
N LEU A 19 -4.36 18.05 -16.24
CA LEU A 19 -5.19 18.13 -15.04
C LEU A 19 -4.98 19.46 -14.33
N GLU A 20 -6.04 20.24 -14.16
CA GLU A 20 -5.99 21.46 -13.37
C GLU A 20 -6.28 21.17 -11.90
N THR A 21 -5.36 21.53 -11.02
CA THR A 21 -5.57 21.50 -9.57
C THR A 21 -5.18 22.84 -8.98
N ALA A 22 -6.14 23.53 -8.35
CA ALA A 22 -5.94 24.82 -7.70
C ALA A 22 -5.28 25.89 -8.60
N GLY A 23 -5.69 25.96 -9.87
CA GLY A 23 -5.16 26.92 -10.85
C GLY A 23 -3.84 26.53 -11.52
N VAL A 24 -3.30 25.33 -11.24
CA VAL A 24 -2.07 24.81 -11.86
C VAL A 24 -2.41 23.62 -12.75
N GLY A 25 -2.00 23.69 -14.02
CA GLY A 25 -2.10 22.58 -14.98
C GLY A 25 -0.94 21.61 -14.83
N TYR A 26 -1.24 20.35 -14.53
CA TYR A 26 -0.27 19.25 -14.46
C TYR A 26 -0.40 18.35 -15.67
N GLU A 27 0.71 18.16 -16.37
CA GLU A 27 0.85 17.15 -17.41
C GLU A 27 1.12 15.79 -16.77
N VAL A 28 0.22 14.83 -17.00
CA VAL A 28 0.31 13.49 -16.44
C VAL A 28 0.32 12.45 -17.56
N HIS A 29 1.38 11.64 -17.61
CA HIS A 29 1.49 10.51 -18.53
C HIS A 29 0.77 9.28 -17.96
N MET A 30 -0.20 8.74 -18.68
CA MET A 30 -0.97 7.59 -18.24
C MET A 30 -0.86 6.43 -19.24
N PRO A 31 -0.84 5.17 -18.77
CA PRO A 31 -1.01 4.03 -19.65
C PRO A 31 -2.36 4.10 -20.38
N MET A 32 -2.42 3.57 -21.60
CA MET A 32 -3.65 3.61 -22.41
C MET A 32 -4.83 2.92 -21.71
N THR A 33 -4.57 1.83 -20.99
CA THR A 33 -5.59 1.10 -20.22
C THR A 33 -6.24 2.01 -19.16
N CYS A 34 -5.44 2.77 -18.41
CA CYS A 34 -5.94 3.74 -17.44
C CYS A 34 -6.63 4.93 -18.14
N PHE A 35 -6.10 5.36 -19.28
CA PHE A 35 -6.61 6.53 -20.02
C PHE A 35 -8.06 6.34 -20.48
N TYR A 36 -8.43 5.13 -20.89
CA TYR A 36 -9.79 4.83 -21.35
C TYR A 36 -10.86 4.89 -20.25
N GLU A 37 -10.47 4.72 -18.98
CA GLU A 37 -11.38 4.80 -17.84
C GLU A 37 -11.51 6.24 -17.30
N LEU A 38 -10.76 7.21 -17.85
CA LEU A 38 -10.83 8.59 -17.40
C LEU A 38 -12.16 9.26 -17.78
N PRO A 39 -12.76 10.06 -16.89
CA PRO A 39 -13.98 10.82 -17.17
C PRO A 39 -13.76 11.86 -18.26
N GLU A 40 -14.81 12.42 -18.84
CA GLU A 40 -14.70 13.39 -19.96
C GLU A 40 -13.96 14.68 -19.58
N ALA A 41 -13.48 15.42 -20.58
CA ALA A 41 -12.90 16.73 -20.35
C ALA A 41 -13.94 17.67 -19.71
N GLY A 42 -13.50 18.49 -18.76
CA GLY A 42 -14.36 19.31 -17.91
C GLY A 42 -14.87 18.62 -16.64
N GLN A 43 -14.65 17.31 -16.47
CA GLN A 43 -15.02 16.59 -15.25
C GLN A 43 -13.85 16.45 -14.26
N GLU A 44 -14.21 16.26 -12.98
CA GLU A 44 -13.24 15.98 -11.93
C GLU A 44 -12.71 14.55 -12.05
N ALA A 45 -11.40 14.39 -11.98
CA ALA A 45 -10.72 13.10 -11.94
C ALA A 45 -9.77 13.01 -10.76
N ILE A 46 -9.59 11.79 -10.24
CA ILE A 46 -8.62 11.47 -9.20
C ILE A 46 -7.63 10.49 -9.80
N VAL A 47 -6.36 10.85 -9.82
CA VAL A 47 -5.28 10.01 -10.34
C VAL A 47 -4.19 9.79 -9.29
N PHE A 48 -3.74 8.56 -9.17
CA PHE A 48 -2.56 8.22 -8.36
C PHE A 48 -1.31 8.45 -9.17
N THR A 49 -0.40 9.26 -8.63
CA THR A 49 0.78 9.68 -9.37
C THR A 49 2.06 9.02 -8.87
N HIS A 50 3.01 8.82 -9.79
CA HIS A 50 4.39 8.53 -9.52
C HIS A 50 5.26 9.63 -10.14
N PHE A 51 5.97 10.36 -9.29
CA PHE A 51 6.81 11.48 -9.69
C PHE A 51 8.23 11.00 -9.96
N VAL A 52 8.71 11.18 -11.18
CA VAL A 52 10.05 10.80 -11.63
C VAL A 52 10.85 12.06 -11.88
N VAL A 53 11.94 12.23 -11.15
CA VAL A 53 12.89 13.33 -11.32
C VAL A 53 14.12 12.80 -12.04
N ARG A 54 14.45 13.44 -13.15
CA ARG A 54 15.71 13.25 -13.89
C ARG A 54 16.46 14.57 -13.90
N GLU A 55 17.70 14.55 -14.36
CA GLU A 55 18.53 15.75 -14.46
C GLU A 55 17.97 16.76 -15.47
N ASP A 56 17.28 16.26 -16.51
CA ASP A 56 16.77 17.01 -17.65
C ASP A 56 15.24 17.25 -17.61
N ALA A 57 14.51 16.47 -16.80
CA ALA A 57 13.04 16.48 -16.82
C ALA A 57 12.41 16.07 -15.48
N GLN A 58 11.23 16.64 -15.23
CA GLN A 58 10.34 16.22 -14.15
C GLN A 58 9.05 15.67 -14.76
N LEU A 59 8.81 14.37 -14.60
CA LEU A 59 7.71 13.68 -15.25
C LEU A 59 6.73 13.13 -14.20
N LEU A 60 5.44 13.32 -14.44
CA LEU A 60 4.37 12.71 -13.65
C LEU A 60 3.76 11.56 -14.43
N TYR A 61 3.73 10.39 -13.81
CA TYR A 61 3.02 9.21 -14.31
C TYR A 61 1.76 8.99 -13.50
N GLY A 62 0.61 8.81 -14.14
CA GLY A 62 -0.69 8.67 -13.50
C GLY A 62 -1.32 7.30 -13.71
N PHE A 63 -2.10 6.87 -12.72
CA PHE A 63 -2.84 5.61 -12.69
C PHE A 63 -4.19 5.82 -12.02
N ASN A 64 -5.20 5.03 -12.40
CA ASN A 64 -6.52 5.13 -11.77
C ASN A 64 -6.53 4.45 -10.41
N ASN A 65 -5.73 3.39 -10.28
CA ASN A 65 -5.69 2.55 -9.10
C ASN A 65 -4.31 2.58 -8.42
N LYS A 66 -4.31 2.39 -7.09
CA LYS A 66 -3.05 2.25 -6.33
C LYS A 66 -2.26 1.03 -6.77
N GLN A 67 -2.94 -0.05 -7.16
CA GLN A 67 -2.34 -1.32 -7.57
C GLN A 67 -1.53 -1.16 -8.86
N GLU A 68 -2.09 -0.48 -9.86
CA GLU A 68 -1.38 -0.11 -11.10
C GLU A 68 -0.14 0.73 -10.82
N ARG A 69 -0.24 1.74 -9.95
CA ARG A 69 0.91 2.54 -9.53
C ARG A 69 1.98 1.68 -8.85
N THR A 70 1.59 0.75 -7.99
CA THR A 70 2.54 -0.15 -7.32
C THR A 70 3.21 -1.07 -8.33
N LEU A 71 2.46 -1.65 -9.27
CA LEU A 71 3.02 -2.47 -10.35
C LEU A 71 4.00 -1.66 -11.20
N PHE A 72 3.66 -0.44 -11.59
CA PHE A 72 4.57 0.45 -12.33
C PHE A 72 5.86 0.73 -11.55
N LYS A 73 5.76 1.01 -10.24
CA LYS A 73 6.93 1.21 -9.38
C LYS A 73 7.83 -0.02 -9.31
N GLU A 74 7.25 -1.22 -9.34
CA GLU A 74 8.02 -2.45 -9.38
C GLU A 74 8.69 -2.68 -10.74
N LEU A 75 7.98 -2.38 -11.83
CA LEU A 75 8.51 -2.46 -13.18
C LEU A 75 9.73 -1.56 -13.38
N ILE A 76 9.67 -0.28 -12.98
CA ILE A 76 10.80 0.66 -13.20
C ILE A 76 12.05 0.35 -12.36
N LYS A 77 11.91 -0.45 -11.31
CA LYS A 77 13.02 -0.93 -10.49
C LYS A 77 13.72 -2.15 -11.13
N THR A 78 13.13 -2.76 -12.15
CA THR A 78 13.71 -3.89 -12.88
C THR A 78 14.79 -3.35 -13.81
N ASN A 79 15.92 -4.04 -13.85
CA ASN A 79 17.05 -3.61 -14.67
C ASN A 79 16.71 -3.69 -16.16
N GLY A 80 16.90 -2.59 -16.88
CA GLY A 80 16.56 -2.48 -18.30
C GLY A 80 15.10 -2.12 -18.58
N VAL A 81 14.29 -1.86 -17.53
CA VAL A 81 12.92 -1.35 -17.67
C VAL A 81 12.87 0.08 -17.15
N GLY A 82 12.79 1.05 -18.07
CA GLY A 82 12.59 2.45 -17.72
C GLY A 82 11.10 2.83 -17.65
N PRO A 83 10.77 4.03 -17.13
CA PRO A 83 9.40 4.55 -17.07
C PRO A 83 8.63 4.50 -18.39
N LYS A 84 9.29 4.80 -19.52
CA LYS A 84 8.70 4.73 -20.86
C LYS A 84 8.31 3.31 -21.26
N LEU A 85 9.16 2.34 -20.95
CA LEU A 85 8.92 0.93 -21.27
C LEU A 85 7.87 0.32 -20.33
N ALA A 86 7.87 0.70 -19.06
CA ALA A 86 6.81 0.33 -18.12
C ALA A 86 5.44 0.87 -18.56
N LEU A 87 5.37 2.11 -19.07
CA LEU A 87 4.14 2.68 -19.63
C LEU A 87 3.70 1.89 -20.87
N ALA A 88 4.62 1.51 -21.76
CA ALA A 88 4.33 0.68 -22.92
C ALA A 88 3.76 -0.70 -22.52
N ILE A 89 4.32 -1.35 -21.50
CA ILE A 89 3.80 -2.61 -20.96
C ILE A 89 2.35 -2.44 -20.49
N LEU A 90 2.09 -1.47 -19.61
CA LEU A 90 0.75 -1.23 -19.05
C LEU A 90 -0.25 -0.67 -20.08
N SER A 91 0.23 -0.24 -21.25
CA SER A 91 -0.61 0.18 -22.37
C SER A 91 -0.97 -0.97 -23.29
N GLY A 92 -0.07 -1.95 -23.47
CA GLY A 92 -0.31 -3.14 -24.30
C GLY A 92 -1.08 -4.25 -23.58
N MET A 93 -1.04 -4.28 -22.25
CA MET A 93 -1.78 -5.25 -21.43
C MET A 93 -2.18 -4.63 -20.09
N SER A 94 -3.30 -5.07 -19.54
CA SER A 94 -3.73 -4.63 -18.21
C SER A 94 -2.80 -5.17 -17.12
N ALA A 95 -2.84 -4.55 -15.93
CA ALA A 95 -2.07 -5.02 -14.77
C ALA A 95 -2.33 -6.52 -14.48
N GLN A 96 -3.59 -6.95 -14.57
CA GLN A 96 -3.98 -8.35 -14.35
C GLN A 96 -3.41 -9.28 -15.42
N GLN A 97 -3.48 -8.88 -16.69
CA GLN A 97 -2.93 -9.66 -17.80
C GLN A 97 -1.41 -9.80 -17.69
N PHE A 98 -0.72 -8.72 -17.29
CA PHE A 98 0.72 -8.75 -17.07
C PHE A 98 1.10 -9.77 -15.98
N VAL A 99 0.39 -9.78 -14.86
CA VAL A 99 0.65 -10.73 -13.77
C VAL A 99 0.41 -12.17 -14.22
N ASN A 100 -0.72 -12.43 -14.88
CA ASN A 100 -0.99 -13.75 -15.44
C ASN A 100 0.11 -14.20 -16.42
N ALA A 101 0.59 -13.30 -17.27
CA ALA A 101 1.68 -13.60 -18.21
C ALA A 101 2.99 -13.91 -17.50
N VAL A 102 3.30 -13.22 -16.39
CA VAL A 102 4.49 -13.50 -15.57
C VAL A 102 4.35 -14.84 -14.83
N GLU A 103 3.19 -15.13 -14.25
CA GLU A 103 2.93 -16.38 -13.53
C GLU A 103 3.02 -17.61 -14.45
N ARG A 104 2.49 -17.48 -15.67
CA ARG A 104 2.50 -18.52 -16.72
C ARG A 104 3.77 -18.54 -17.58
N GLU A 105 4.73 -17.65 -17.29
CA GLU A 105 5.98 -17.53 -18.03
C GLU A 105 5.78 -17.32 -19.55
N GLU A 106 4.75 -16.55 -19.93
CA GLU A 106 4.38 -16.26 -21.32
C GLU A 106 5.30 -15.22 -21.98
N VAL A 107 6.54 -15.61 -22.29
CA VAL A 107 7.54 -14.76 -22.95
C VAL A 107 7.01 -14.14 -24.26
N ALA A 108 6.27 -14.92 -25.04
CA ALA A 108 5.75 -14.50 -26.35
C ALA A 108 4.81 -13.28 -26.28
N SER A 109 4.07 -13.12 -25.18
CA SER A 109 3.17 -11.99 -24.97
C SER A 109 3.94 -10.69 -24.70
N LEU A 110 5.07 -10.78 -24.00
CA LEU A 110 5.92 -9.63 -23.69
C LEU A 110 6.80 -9.19 -24.86
N VAL A 111 7.30 -10.13 -25.68
CA VAL A 111 8.16 -9.83 -26.84
C VAL A 111 7.42 -9.06 -27.94
N LYS A 112 6.09 -9.13 -27.98
CA LYS A 112 5.27 -8.35 -28.91
C LYS A 112 5.26 -6.85 -28.59
N LEU A 113 5.66 -6.45 -27.38
CA LEU A 113 5.66 -5.07 -26.97
C LEU A 113 6.88 -4.31 -27.54
N PRO A 114 6.69 -3.06 -28.00
CA PRO A 114 7.78 -2.28 -28.57
C PRO A 114 8.88 -2.03 -27.52
N GLY A 115 10.12 -2.38 -27.88
CA GLY A 115 11.29 -2.21 -27.01
C GLY A 115 11.60 -3.40 -26.09
N ILE A 116 10.80 -4.48 -26.12
CA ILE A 116 11.07 -5.69 -25.34
C ILE A 116 11.56 -6.81 -26.26
N GLY A 117 12.86 -7.12 -26.18
CA GLY A 117 13.44 -8.30 -26.82
C GLY A 117 13.26 -9.58 -25.99
N LYS A 118 13.53 -10.74 -26.60
CA LYS A 118 13.43 -12.06 -25.95
C LYS A 118 14.19 -12.14 -24.62
N LYS A 119 15.46 -11.72 -24.60
CA LYS A 119 16.30 -11.71 -23.39
C LYS A 119 15.75 -10.79 -22.29
N THR A 120 15.23 -9.63 -22.67
CA THR A 120 14.62 -8.68 -21.74
C THR A 120 13.32 -9.23 -21.18
N ALA A 121 12.48 -9.88 -22.01
CA ALA A 121 11.25 -10.51 -21.58
C ALA A 121 11.49 -11.67 -20.58
N GLU A 122 12.44 -12.56 -20.89
CA GLU A 122 12.82 -13.66 -19.99
C GLU A 122 13.31 -13.14 -18.64
N ARG A 123 14.22 -12.15 -18.65
CA ARG A 123 14.72 -11.50 -17.43
C ARG A 123 13.59 -10.82 -16.64
N LEU A 124 12.70 -10.11 -17.33
CA LEU A 124 11.57 -9.41 -16.72
C LEU A 124 10.65 -10.39 -16.00
N ILE A 125 10.32 -11.52 -16.62
CA ILE A 125 9.49 -12.56 -16.00
C ILE A 125 10.13 -13.08 -14.72
N VAL A 126 11.42 -13.43 -14.75
CA VAL A 126 12.12 -13.96 -13.57
C VAL A 126 12.16 -12.93 -12.44
N GLU A 127 12.54 -11.68 -12.73
CA GLU A 127 12.62 -10.62 -11.71
C GLU A 127 11.24 -10.27 -11.14
N MET A 128 10.19 -10.20 -11.98
CA MET A 128 8.84 -9.86 -11.52
C MET A 128 8.18 -11.01 -10.75
N LYS A 129 8.42 -12.26 -11.14
CA LYS A 129 7.91 -13.44 -10.43
C LYS A 129 8.46 -13.52 -9.01
N ASP A 130 9.73 -13.18 -8.81
CA ASP A 130 10.32 -13.10 -7.48
C ASP A 130 9.69 -11.99 -6.63
N ARG A 131 9.43 -10.82 -7.23
CA ARG A 131 8.78 -9.70 -6.52
C ARG A 131 7.34 -9.98 -6.16
N PHE A 132 6.58 -10.63 -7.04
CA PHE A 132 5.19 -10.97 -6.76
C PHE A 132 5.04 -11.92 -5.57
N LYS A 133 6.02 -12.83 -5.36
CA LYS A 133 6.06 -13.66 -4.14
C LYS A 133 6.07 -12.84 -2.86
N GLY A 134 6.69 -11.66 -2.87
CA GLY A 134 6.67 -10.72 -1.74
C GLY A 134 5.45 -9.79 -1.69
N LEU A 135 4.67 -9.68 -2.78
CA LEU A 135 3.57 -8.72 -2.96
C LEU A 135 2.16 -9.33 -2.90
N HIS A 136 2.01 -10.66 -2.80
CA HIS A 136 0.73 -11.38 -2.86
C HIS A 136 -0.38 -10.87 -1.92
N GLY A 137 -0.08 -10.04 -0.91
CA GLY A 137 -1.10 -9.40 -0.05
C GLY A 137 -1.70 -8.10 -0.59
N ASP A 138 -0.94 -7.27 -1.33
CA ASP A 138 -1.29 -5.85 -1.55
C ASP A 138 -1.71 -5.52 -3.00
N LEU A 139 -1.28 -6.31 -3.98
CA LEU A 139 -1.54 -5.98 -5.40
C LEU A 139 -2.93 -6.41 -5.89
N PHE A 140 -3.51 -7.47 -5.32
CA PHE A 140 -4.71 -8.12 -5.89
C PHE A 140 -5.79 -8.46 -4.87
N THR A 141 -5.63 -8.11 -3.60
CA THR A 141 -6.78 -8.16 -2.69
C THR A 141 -7.71 -7.01 -3.07
N PRO A 142 -8.92 -7.27 -3.62
CA PRO A 142 -9.86 -6.19 -3.85
C PRO A 142 -10.13 -5.49 -2.52
N ALA A 143 -10.07 -4.16 -2.52
CA ALA A 143 -10.36 -3.33 -1.35
C ALA A 143 -11.79 -3.50 -0.79
N ALA A 144 -12.59 -4.43 -1.34
CA ALA A 144 -13.86 -4.88 -0.80
C ALA A 144 -13.76 -5.64 0.54
N ALA A 145 -12.55 -6.11 0.93
CA ALA A 145 -12.37 -6.83 2.20
C ALA A 145 -11.94 -5.96 3.39
N LEU A 146 -11.80 -4.64 3.22
CA LEU A 146 -11.81 -3.72 4.37
C LEU A 146 -13.25 -3.49 4.83
N VAL A 147 -13.97 -4.58 5.11
CA VAL A 147 -15.02 -4.54 6.11
C VAL A 147 -14.29 -4.07 7.37
N LEU A 148 -14.63 -2.87 7.80
CA LEU A 148 -14.37 -2.41 9.15
C LEU A 148 -15.03 -3.43 10.09
N THR A 149 -14.32 -4.50 10.42
CA THR A 149 -14.58 -5.25 11.65
C THR A 149 -14.15 -4.31 12.76
N SER A 150 -15.02 -3.34 13.03
CA SER A 150 -14.98 -2.52 14.22
C SER A 150 -14.94 -3.49 15.40
N PRO A 151 -13.93 -3.44 16.28
CA PRO A 151 -13.96 -4.18 17.53
C PRO A 151 -14.84 -3.41 18.51
N ALA A 152 -16.08 -3.08 18.12
CA ALA A 152 -17.06 -2.45 18.97
C ALA A 152 -18.07 -3.51 19.38
N GLY A 153 -17.77 -4.26 20.44
CA GLY A 153 -18.76 -5.19 20.97
C GLY A 153 -18.31 -6.29 21.92
N GLN A 154 -17.09 -6.33 22.44
CA GLN A 154 -16.81 -7.17 23.61
C GLN A 154 -17.36 -6.49 24.86
N ARG A 155 -18.68 -6.61 25.06
CA ARG A 155 -19.29 -6.49 26.37
C ARG A 155 -18.56 -7.46 27.30
N ARG A 156 -17.73 -6.92 28.20
CA ARG A 156 -17.21 -7.61 29.38
C ARG A 156 -18.40 -8.10 30.20
N THR A 157 -18.90 -9.29 29.90
CA THR A 157 -19.74 -10.04 30.84
C THR A 157 -18.80 -10.60 31.90
N MET A 158 -18.90 -10.07 33.13
CA MET A 158 -18.24 -10.63 34.30
C MET A 158 -18.61 -12.12 34.44
N PRO A 159 -17.63 -13.03 34.54
CA PRO A 159 -17.94 -14.38 34.97
C PRO A 159 -18.13 -14.38 36.49
N SER A 160 -19.38 -14.59 36.90
CA SER A 160 -19.76 -14.88 38.28
C SER A 160 -19.03 -16.12 38.79
N ARG A 161 -18.14 -15.91 39.76
CA ARG A 161 -17.99 -16.71 40.99
C ARG A 161 -18.13 -18.24 40.82
N LYS A 162 -17.01 -18.94 40.57
CA LYS A 162 -16.88 -20.36 40.95
C LYS A 162 -15.52 -20.70 41.57
N ARG A 163 -15.61 -20.95 42.88
CA ARG A 163 -14.85 -21.88 43.74
C ARG A 163 -13.31 -21.85 43.70
N LEU A 164 -12.75 -21.29 44.78
CA LEU A 164 -11.37 -21.49 45.23
C LEU A 164 -11.08 -22.99 45.53
N PRO A 165 -9.90 -23.50 45.17
CA PRO A 165 -9.49 -24.87 45.45
C PRO A 165 -9.30 -25.19 46.95
N ARG A 166 -9.56 -26.44 47.36
CA ARG A 166 -9.67 -26.93 48.75
C ARG A 166 -8.46 -26.77 49.67
N TRP A 167 -7.27 -26.43 49.16
CA TRP A 167 -6.05 -26.27 49.95
C TRP A 167 -5.91 -24.88 50.59
N SER A 168 -6.67 -23.88 50.13
CA SER A 168 -6.67 -22.51 50.69
C SER A 168 -7.35 -22.39 52.06
N ARG A 169 -7.94 -23.48 52.60
CA ARG A 169 -8.59 -23.50 53.92
C ARG A 169 -7.65 -23.69 55.10
N TRP A 170 -6.37 -24.00 54.88
CA TRP A 170 -5.43 -24.29 55.98
C TRP A 170 -4.67 -23.06 56.52
N ALA A 171 -4.72 -21.92 55.83
CA ALA A 171 -3.96 -20.72 56.22
C ALA A 171 -4.76 -19.71 57.09
N ILE A 172 -6.05 -19.92 57.32
CA ILE A 172 -6.94 -18.93 57.96
C ILE A 172 -7.09 -19.13 59.48
N ASN A 173 -6.38 -20.07 60.10
CA ASN A 173 -6.52 -20.23 61.55
C ASN A 173 -5.24 -20.67 62.26
N ARG A 174 -4.22 -19.80 62.30
CA ARG A 174 -3.25 -19.78 63.42
C ARG A 174 -2.88 -18.35 63.81
N ARG A 175 -3.62 -17.86 64.81
CA ARG A 175 -3.23 -17.07 65.99
C ARG A 175 -2.22 -15.92 65.80
N ARG A 176 -2.75 -14.70 66.01
CA ARG A 176 -2.01 -13.53 66.53
C ARG A 176 -1.48 -13.78 67.96
N PRO A 177 -0.33 -13.20 68.30
CA PRO A 177 -0.24 -12.26 69.43
C PRO A 177 0.34 -10.92 68.92
N ALA A 178 -0.29 -9.78 69.18
CA ALA A 178 -0.21 -8.98 70.42
C ALA A 178 1.19 -8.41 70.68
N GLY A 179 1.34 -7.11 70.36
CA GLY A 179 2.37 -6.23 70.90
C GLY A 179 3.67 -6.15 70.11
N TRP A 180 3.80 -5.14 69.25
CA TRP A 180 5.05 -4.36 69.14
C TRP A 180 4.80 -3.04 68.41
N SER A 181 5.04 -1.95 69.13
CA SER A 181 5.05 -0.59 68.61
C SER A 181 6.46 -0.26 68.11
N ALA A 182 6.59 0.39 66.96
CA ALA A 182 7.75 1.22 66.69
C ALA A 182 7.45 2.28 65.61
N ARG A 183 7.28 3.51 66.11
CA ARG A 183 7.54 4.78 65.41
C ARG A 183 8.80 4.70 64.55
N SER A 184 8.78 5.29 63.34
CA SER A 184 9.65 6.45 63.02
C SER A 184 9.62 6.86 61.54
N ARG A 185 9.47 8.19 61.34
CA ARG A 185 10.10 9.10 60.36
C ARG A 185 10.01 8.76 58.86
N VAL A 186 9.26 9.55 58.09
CA VAL A 186 9.67 10.86 57.49
C VAL A 186 10.91 10.74 56.61
N ARG A 187 10.72 10.86 55.29
CA ARG A 187 11.43 11.82 54.41
C ARG A 187 10.96 11.70 52.96
N THR A 188 10.37 12.77 52.46
CA THR A 188 10.27 13.12 51.04
C THR A 188 11.64 13.57 50.52
N PRO A 189 12.02 13.29 49.26
CA PRO A 189 13.03 14.05 48.57
C PRO A 189 12.41 14.92 47.47
N THR A 190 12.52 16.23 47.66
CA THR A 190 12.31 17.27 46.65
C THR A 190 13.54 17.31 45.74
N VAL A 191 13.37 17.16 44.44
CA VAL A 191 14.43 17.30 43.42
C VAL A 191 14.56 18.78 43.05
N LYS A 192 15.80 19.27 43.00
CA LYS A 192 16.17 20.67 42.72
C LYS A 192 17.15 20.71 41.55
N ARG A 193 16.92 21.70 40.68
CA ARG A 193 17.71 22.18 39.53
C ARG A 193 17.44 21.48 38.20
#